data_AF-X1K8J3-F1
#
_entry.id   AF-X1K8J3-F1
#
_cell.length_a   1.000
_cell.length_b   1.000
_cell.length_c   1.000
_cell.angle_alpha   90.00
_cell.angle_beta   90.00
_cell.angle_gamma   90.00
#
_symmetry.space_group_name_H-M   'P 1'
#
loop_
_entity.id
_entity.type
_entity.pdbx_description
1 polymer ?
#
loop_
_entity_poly.entity_id
_entity_poly.type
_entity_poly.pdbx_seq_one_letter_code
_entity_poly.pdbx_strand_id
1 'polypeptide(L)' 'LQPWDVAAGALIAQEGGGRISDFKNHEFSIFNSEILATNGLIHQQMVDVLQMENVKVKNEQKRQRI' A
#
# COMPACT_ATOMS: atom_id res chain seq x y z
N LEU A 1 -8.69 -10.12 3.33
CA LEU A 1 -8.81 -9.45 4.63
C LEU A 1 -10.22 -8.93 4.73
N GLN A 2 -10.86 -9.13 5.88
CA GLN A 2 -12.16 -8.54 6.11
C GLN A 2 -11.98 -7.14 6.71
N PRO A 3 -12.90 -6.19 6.52
CA PRO A 3 -12.71 -4.80 6.95
C PRO A 3 -12.36 -4.64 8.43
N TRP A 4 -12.83 -5.55 9.28
CA TRP A 4 -12.54 -5.57 10.71
C TRP A 4 -11.08 -5.94 11.04
N ASP A 5 -10.45 -6.85 10.29
CA ASP A 5 -9.04 -7.19 10.46
C ASP A 5 -8.15 -6.00 10.11
N VAL A 6 -8.53 -5.29 9.04
CA VAL A 6 -7.81 -4.11 8.54
C VAL A 6 -7.97 -2.94 9.53
N ALA A 7 -9.17 -2.72 10.06
CA ALA A 7 -9.43 -1.67 11.05
C ALA A 7 -8.60 -1.87 12.34
N ALA A 8 -8.53 -3.10 12.84
CA ALA A 8 -7.76 -3.42 14.03
C ALA A 8 -6.25 -3.19 13.82
N GLY A 9 -5.70 -3.70 12.70
CA GLY A 9 -4.30 -3.49 12.36
C GLY A 9 -3.95 -2.02 12.12
N ALA A 10 -4.86 -1.27 11.49
CA ALA A 10 -4.67 0.15 11.24
C ALA A 10 -4.62 0.95 12.55
N LEU A 11 -5.52 0.69 13.49
CA LEU A 11 -5.49 1.36 14.79
C LEU A 11 -4.17 1.11 15.53
N ILE A 12 -3.70 -0.14 15.57
CA ILE A 12 -2.44 -0.50 16.22
C ILE A 12 -1.25 0.23 15.57
N ALA A 13 -1.17 0.24 14.24
CA ALA A 13 -0.09 0.90 13.53
C ALA A 13 -0.12 2.42 13.76
N GLN A 14 -1.30 3.04 13.79
CA GLN A 14 -1.46 4.48 13.99
C GLN A 14 -1.10 4.91 15.42
N GLU A 15 -1.57 4.18 16.44
CA GLU A 15 -1.21 4.43 17.84
C GLU A 15 0.28 4.17 18.13
N GLY A 16 0.90 3.25 17.38
CA GLY A 16 2.35 3.01 17.41
C GLY A 16 3.20 4.10 16.74
N GLY A 17 2.59 5.19 16.25
CA GLY A 17 3.28 6.25 15.51
C GLY A 17 3.64 5.89 14.08
N GLY A 18 3.06 4.82 13.55
CA GLY A 18 3.20 4.41 12.16
C GLY A 18 2.38 5.27 11.19
N ARG A 19 2.68 5.12 9.90
CA ARG A 19 1.96 5.76 8.80
C ARG A 19 1.26 4.71 7.96
N ILE A 20 0.03 5.01 7.56
CA ILE A 20 -0.85 4.10 6.82
C ILE A 20 -1.34 4.79 5.56
N SER A 21 -1.28 4.09 4.42
CA SER A 21 -1.77 4.55 3.12
C SER A 21 -2.18 3.36 2.24
N ASP A 22 -2.65 3.64 1.02
CA ASP A 22 -2.64 2.66 -0.06
C ASP A 22 -1.25 2.58 -0.75
N PHE A 23 -1.08 1.70 -1.74
CA PHE A 23 0.18 1.59 -2.50
C PHE A 23 0.49 2.79 -3.40
N LYS A 24 -0.45 3.73 -3.54
CA LYS A 24 -0.30 4.98 -4.28
C LYS A 24 -0.10 6.18 -3.37
N ASN A 25 0.06 5.97 -2.07
CA ASN A 25 0.20 7.01 -1.05
C ASN A 25 -1.06 7.86 -0.83
N HIS A 26 -2.24 7.37 -1.21
CA HIS A 26 -3.51 8.00 -0.84
C HIS A 26 -3.91 7.62 0.58
N GLU A 27 -4.89 8.37 1.08
CA GLU A 27 -5.48 8.14 2.40
C GLU A 27 -6.00 6.70 2.55
N PHE A 28 -5.72 6.12 3.71
CA PHE A 28 -6.14 4.79 4.05
C PHE A 28 -7.67 4.69 4.16
N SER A 29 -8.23 3.60 3.64
CA SER A 29 -9.63 3.22 3.83
C SER A 29 -9.73 1.74 4.14
N ILE A 30 -10.55 1.37 5.12
CA ILE A 30 -10.83 -0.02 5.51
C ILE A 30 -11.50 -0.83 4.38
N PHE A 31 -11.99 -0.16 3.34
CA PHE A 31 -12.62 -0.77 2.18
C PHE A 31 -11.65 -0.96 1.00
N ASN A 32 -10.43 -0.43 1.08
CA ASN A 32 -9.44 -0.60 0.03
C ASN A 32 -8.87 -2.02 0.09
N SER A 33 -8.65 -2.61 -1.09
CA SER A 33 -8.02 -3.92 -1.23
C SER A 33 -6.52 -3.92 -0.89
N GLU A 34 -5.91 -2.73 -0.83
CA GLU A 34 -4.47 -2.52 -0.67
C GLU A 34 -4.22 -1.62 0.55
N ILE A 35 -3.30 -2.04 1.42
CA ILE A 35 -2.88 -1.31 2.61
C ILE A 35 -1.36 -1.37 2.75
N LEU A 36 -0.76 -0.22 3.04
CA LEU A 36 0.65 -0.08 3.38
C LEU A 36 0.74 0.55 4.78
N ALA A 37 1.23 -0.21 5.75
CA ALA A 37 1.55 0.29 7.09
C ALA A 37 3.07 0.25 7.30
N THR A 38 3.65 1.37 7.73
CA THR A 38 5.09 1.48 8.02
C THR A 38 5.34 2.28 9.29
N ASN A 39 6.60 2.35 9.73
CA ASN A 39 7.03 3.22 10.84
C ASN A 39 7.05 4.73 10.51
N GLY A 40 6.49 5.14 9.37
CA GLY A 40 6.53 6.53 8.89
C GLY A 40 7.82 6.93 8.17
N LEU A 41 8.99 6.57 8.71
CA LEU A 41 10.30 6.97 8.17
C LEU A 41 10.57 6.44 6.76
N ILE A 42 10.23 5.18 6.51
CA ILE A 42 10.49 4.52 5.22
C ILE A 42 9.27 4.54 4.29
N HIS A 43 8.19 5.23 4.67
CA HIS A 43 6.91 5.12 3.99
C HIS A 43 6.99 5.51 2.51
N GLN A 44 7.64 6.62 2.20
CA GLN A 44 7.80 7.08 0.82
C GLN A 44 8.66 6.13 -0.01
N GLN A 45 9.75 5.62 0.56
CA GLN A 45 10.63 4.67 -0.14
C GLN A 45 9.88 3.37 -0.48
N MET A 46 9.01 2.90 0.41
CA MET A 46 8.16 1.73 0.17
C MET A 46 7.14 2.00 -0.94
N VAL A 47 6.50 3.17 -0.94
CA VAL A 47 5.61 3.60 -2.03
C VAL A 47 6.35 3.59 -3.37
N ASP A 48 7.55 4.16 -3.42
CA ASP A 48 8.32 4.28 -4.66
C ASP A 48 8.66 2.89 -5.24
N VAL A 49 9.05 1.93 -4.40
CA VAL A 49 9.31 0.54 -4.81
C VAL A 49 8.06 -0.14 -5.35
N LEU A 50 6.92 0.02 -4.66
CA LEU A 50 5.64 -0.59 -5.07
C LEU A 50 5.13 0.01 -6.39
N GLN A 51 5.36 1.31 -6.62
CA GLN A 51 5.02 1.96 -7.88
C GLN A 51 5.90 1.47 -9.04
N MET A 52 7.19 1.22 -8.81
CA MET A 52 8.09 0.67 -9.84
C MET A 52 7.65 -0.71 -10.33
N GLU A 53 7.25 -1.60 -9.42
CA GLU A 53 6.77 -2.94 -9.79
C GLU A 53 5.47 -2.87 -10.60
N ASN A 54 4.54 -2.00 -10.19
CA ASN A 54 3.29 -1.79 -10.94
C ASN A 54 3.52 -1.30 -12.39
N VAL A 55 4.59 -0.55 -12.63
CA VAL A 55 4.97 -0.10 -13.99
C VAL A 55 5.56 -1.25 -14.81
N LYS A 56 6.42 -2.09 -14.23
CA LYS A 56 7.00 -3.25 -14.92
C LYS A 56 5.95 -4.26 -15.35
N VAL A 57 5.02 -4.62 -14.45
CA VAL A 57 3.95 -5.59 -14.72
C VAL A 57 3.09 -5.14 -15.90
N LYS A 58 2.71 -3.85 -15.95
CA LYS A 58 1.94 -3.29 -17.07
C LYS A 58 2.71 -3.35 -18.39
N ASN A 59 4.02 -3.11 -18.35
CA ASN A 59 4.87 -3.12 -19.54
C ASN A 59 5.10 -4.53 -20.09
N GLU A 60 5.23 -5.54 -19.23
CA GLU A 60 5.35 -6.95 -19.63
C GLU A 60 4.05 -7.50 -20.20
N GLN A 61 2.90 -7.22 -19.56
CA GLN A 61 1.58 -7.62 -20.07
C GLN A 61 1.27 -6.98 -21.44
N LYS A 62 1.70 -5.73 -21.65
CA LYS A 62 1.56 -5.06 -22.94
C LYS A 62 2.43 -5.71 -24.01
N ARG A 63 3.65 -6.17 -23.68
CA ARG A 63 4.57 -6.84 -24.62
C ARG A 63 4.12 -8.25 -25.01
N GLN A 64 3.42 -8.98 -24.13
CA GLN A 64 2.92 -10.33 -24.42
C GLN A 64 1.64 -10.37 -25.28
N ARG A 65 1.01 -9.20 -25.51
CA ARG A 65 -0.23 -9.06 -26.30
C ARG A 65 -0.01 -8.54 -27.73
N ILE A 66 1.25 -8.32 -28.14
CA ILE A 66 1.67 -7.90 -29.49
C ILE A 66 2.34 -9.10 -30.14
#